data_AF-A0A357NEH3-F1
#
_entry.id   AF-A0A357NEH3-F1
#
_cell.length_a   1.000
_cell.length_b   1.000
_cell.length_c   1.000
_cell.angle_alpha   90.00
_cell.angle_beta   90.00
_cell.angle_gamma   90.00
#
_symmetry.space_group_name_H-M   'P 1'
#
loop_
_entity.id
_entity.type
_entity.pdbx_description
1 polymer ?
#
loop_
_entity_poly.entity_id
_entity_poly.type
_entity_poly.pdbx_seq_one_letter_code
_entity_poly.pdbx_strand_id
1 'polypeptide(L)' 'NTICEVVEHLGGKIVKQEGETFKVDSRNINSCEVPYELTRKMRASFYVLGPLLARMGNAKISLPGGCAIGS' A
#
# COMPACT_ATOMS: atom_id res chain seq x y z
N ASN A 1 -7.52 8.20 2.39
CA ASN A 1 -6.11 7.99 2.79
C ASN A 1 -5.60 6.72 2.11
N THR A 2 -5.29 6.77 0.81
CA THR A 2 -5.06 5.57 -0.01
C THR A 2 -3.95 4.66 0.51
N ILE A 3 -2.84 5.21 1.00
CA ILE A 3 -1.75 4.37 1.53
C ILE A 3 -2.16 3.64 2.81
N CYS A 4 -3.04 4.23 3.62
CA CYS A 4 -3.54 3.57 4.82
C CYS A 4 -4.40 2.36 4.44
N GLU A 5 -5.30 2.54 3.48
CA GLU A 5 -6.13 1.46 2.93
C GLU A 5 -5.27 0.31 2.38
N VAL A 6 -4.16 0.62 1.71
CA VAL A 6 -3.21 -0.39 1.21
C VAL A 6 -2.57 -1.18 2.36
N VAL A 7 -2.04 -0.50 3.37
CA VAL A 7 -1.37 -1.16 4.50
C VAL A 7 -2.37 -1.98 5.32
N GLU A 8 -3.60 -1.49 5.51
CA GLU A 8 -4.67 -2.23 6.19
C GLU A 8 -5.10 -3.47 5.40
N HIS A 9 -5.24 -3.36 4.08
CA HIS A 9 -5.53 -4.50 3.22
C HIS A 9 -4.45 -5.59 3.31
N LEU A 10 -3.19 -5.18 3.46
CA LEU A 10 -2.05 -6.11 3.59
C LEU A 10 -1.99 -6.79 4.97
N GLY A 11 -2.84 -6.39 5.93
CA GLY A 11 -2.88 -6.90 7.31
C GLY A 11 -2.18 -6.01 8.34
N GLY A 12 -1.70 -4.84 7.94
CA GLY A 12 -1.17 -3.84 8.86
C GLY A 12 -2.28 -3.15 9.65
N LYS A 13 -1.96 -2.65 10.85
CA LYS A 13 -2.89 -1.83 11.63
C LYS A 13 -2.40 -0.39 11.64
N ILE A 14 -3.27 0.54 11.28
CA ILE A 14 -2.98 1.97 11.30
C ILE A 14 -3.86 2.65 12.33
N VAL A 15 -3.26 3.55 13.11
CA VAL A 15 -3.98 4.41 14.06
C VAL A 15 -3.53 5.84 13.83
N LYS A 16 -4.47 6.74 13.49
CA LYS A 16 -4.20 8.18 13.45
C LYS A 16 -3.98 8.67 14.88
N GLN A 17 -2.89 9.39 15.09
CA GLN A 17 -2.57 10.07 16.36
C GLN A 17 -2.92 11.57 16.25
N GLU A 18 -2.57 12.36 17.28
CA GLU A 18 -2.76 13.80 17.21
C GLU A 18 -1.97 14.44 16.05
N GLY A 19 -2.60 15.43 15.41
CA GLY A 19 -2.05 16.10 14.23
C GLY A 19 -2.00 15.20 12.99
N GLU A 20 -0.85 15.23 12.30
CA GLU A 20 -0.59 14.53 11.03
C GLU A 20 0.26 13.26 11.21
N THR A 21 0.22 12.67 12.41
CA THR A 21 1.00 11.48 12.75
C THR A 21 0.16 10.21 12.63
N PHE A 22 0.75 9.16 12.06
CA PHE A 22 0.16 7.82 12.00
C PHE A 22 1.07 6.81 12.68
N LYS A 23 0.49 5.99 13.56
CA LYS A 23 1.15 4.81 14.09
C LYS A 23 0.80 3.60 13.24
N VAL A 24 1.83 2.92 12.73
CA VAL A 24 1.68 1.74 11.87
C VAL A 24 2.25 0.51 12.57
N ASP A 25 1.46 -0.56 12.66
CA ASP A 25 1.89 -1.87 13.13
C ASP A 25 1.83 -2.87 11.98
N SER A 26 3.00 -3.30 11.52
CA SER A 26 3.17 -4.20 10.37
C SER A 26 3.36 -5.67 10.77
N ARG A 27 3.21 -6.03 12.05
CA ARG A 27 3.47 -7.41 12.51
C ARG A 27 2.57 -8.43 11.84
N ASN A 28 1.32 -8.06 11.56
CA ASN A 28 0.31 -8.93 10.94
C ASN A 28 0.22 -8.81 9.42
N ILE A 29 1.18 -8.12 8.77
CA ILE A 29 1.24 -8.14 7.31
C ILE A 29 1.58 -9.56 6.83
N ASN A 30 0.61 -10.19 6.18
CA ASN A 30 0.66 -11.58 5.72
C ASN A 30 0.10 -11.76 4.31
N SER A 31 -0.41 -10.70 3.68
CA SER A 31 -0.78 -10.69 2.27
C SER A 31 0.33 -10.07 1.44
N CYS A 32 0.54 -10.62 0.25
CA CYS A 32 1.46 -10.11 -0.76
C CYS A 32 0.72 -9.52 -1.97
N GLU A 33 -0.61 -9.46 -1.93
CA GLU A 33 -1.44 -8.98 -3.02
C GLU A 33 -2.09 -7.63 -2.69
N VAL A 34 -1.98 -6.67 -3.62
CA VAL A 34 -2.66 -5.37 -3.53
C VAL A 34 -3.68 -5.26 -4.66
N PRO A 35 -4.96 -4.97 -4.37
CA PRO A 35 -6.01 -4.93 -5.38
C PRO A 35 -5.87 -3.72 -6.29
N TYR A 36 -6.27 -3.90 -7.55
CA TYR A 36 -6.24 -2.86 -8.59
C TYR A 36 -6.95 -1.57 -8.18
N GLU A 37 -8.05 -1.67 -7.44
CA GLU A 37 -8.80 -0.51 -6.96
C GLU A 37 -7.98 0.42 -6.07
N LEU A 38 -6.98 -0.10 -5.35
CA LEU A 38 -6.08 0.71 -4.54
C LEU A 38 -4.92 1.25 -5.37
N THR A 39 -4.40 0.46 -6.31
CA THR A 39 -3.25 0.88 -7.13
C THR A 39 -3.60 1.92 -8.19
N ARG A 40 -4.83 1.91 -8.70
CA ARG A 40 -5.30 2.94 -9.64
C ARG A 40 -5.52 4.31 -8.99
N LYS A 41 -5.82 4.35 -7.69
CA LYS A 41 -6.12 5.60 -6.97
C LYS A 41 -4.89 6.47 -6.73
N MET A 42 -3.71 5.86 -6.58
CA MET A 42 -2.49 6.58 -6.22
C MET A 42 -1.26 5.85 -6.78
N ARG A 43 -0.56 6.45 -7.75
CA ARG A 43 0.65 5.85 -8.36
C ARG A 43 1.70 5.42 -7.34
N ALA A 44 1.86 6.18 -6.25
CA ALA A 44 2.80 5.89 -5.17
C ALA A 44 2.48 4.60 -4.38
N SER A 45 1.28 4.03 -4.51
CA SER A 45 0.95 2.75 -3.87
C SER A 45 1.85 1.62 -4.36
N PHE A 46 2.44 1.75 -5.56
CA PHE A 46 3.40 0.80 -6.12
C PHE A 46 4.64 0.61 -5.22
N TYR A 47 4.98 1.58 -4.36
CA TYR A 47 6.16 1.48 -3.49
C TYR A 47 6.09 0.38 -2.44
N VAL A 48 4.90 -0.17 -2.15
CA VAL A 48 4.80 -1.34 -1.26
C VAL A 48 5.41 -2.61 -1.87
N LEU A 49 5.67 -2.62 -3.18
CA LEU A 49 6.37 -3.72 -3.87
C LEU A 49 7.69 -4.08 -3.20
N GLY A 50 8.55 -3.07 -2.94
CA GLY A 50 9.87 -3.28 -2.37
C GLY A 50 9.85 -3.94 -0.98
N PRO A 51 9.14 -3.37 0.00
CA PRO A 51 8.99 -3.96 1.33
C PRO A 51 8.33 -5.34 1.32
N LEU A 52 7.31 -5.58 0.48
CA LEU A 52 6.67 -6.89 0.38
C LEU A 52 7.63 -7.95 -0.17
N LEU A 53 8.38 -7.62 -1.23
CA LEU A 53 9.41 -8.51 -1.77
C LEU A 53 10.50 -8.79 -0.73
N ALA A 54 10.99 -7.77 -0.04
CA ALA A 54 12.03 -7.91 0.97
C ALA A 54 11.59 -8.77 2.16
N ARG A 55 10.32 -8.66 2.58
CA ARG A 55 9.78 -9.38 3.74
C ARG A 55 9.29 -10.78 3.42
N MET A 56 8.64 -10.98 2.28
CA MET A 56 7.90 -12.20 1.94
C MET A 56 8.50 -12.99 0.77
N GLY A 57 9.47 -12.41 0.04
CA GLY A 57 10.07 -13.02 -1.15
C GLY A 57 9.16 -13.03 -2.38
N ASN A 58 7.92 -12.55 -2.27
CA ASN A 58 6.96 -12.45 -3.36
C ASN A 58 6.02 -11.26 -3.15
N ALA A 59 5.47 -10.74 -4.25
CA ALA A 59 4.50 -9.65 -4.26
C ALA A 59 3.72 -9.67 -5.58
N LYS A 60 2.41 -9.42 -5.51
CA LYS A 60 1.51 -9.31 -6.66
C LYS A 60 0.79 -7.97 -6.59
N ILE A 61 1.16 -7.05 -7.47
CA ILE A 61 0.62 -5.68 -7.48
C ILE A 61 0.25 -5.34 -8.91
N SER A 62 -0.96 -4.82 -9.11
CA SER A 62 -1.38 -4.31 -10.42
C SER A 62 -0.64 -3.01 -10.74
N LEU A 63 -0.09 -2.91 -11.94
CA LEU A 63 0.58 -1.71 -12.43
C LEU A 63 -0.40 -0.51 -12.42
N PRO A 64 0.01 0.66 -11.90
CA PRO A 64 -0.82 1.85 -11.99
C PRO A 64 -0.97 2.28 -13.46
N GLY A 65 -2.18 2.69 -13.84
CA GLY A 65 -2.46 3.20 -15.18
C GLY A 65 -1.90 4.60 -15.46
N GLY A 66 -2.33 5.18 -16.59
CA GLY A 66 -2.02 6.56 -16.97
C GLY A 66 -2.54 7.60 -15.97
N CYS A 67 -1.97 8.81 -16.01
CA CYS A 67 -2.43 9.96 -15.23
C CYS A 67 -2.63 11.15 -16.16
N ALA A 68 -3.65 11.95 -15.89
CA ALA A 68 -4.04 13.12 -16.68
C ALA A 68 -2.95 14.20 -16.83
N ILE A 69 -1.86 14.13 -16.06
CA ILE A 69 -0.70 15.03 -16.23
C ILE A 69 0.01 14.78 -17.57
N GLY A 70 -0.04 13.55 -18.10
CA GLY A 70 0.68 13.15 -19.31
C GLY A 70 -0.12 12.19 -20.20
N SER A 71 -1.45 12.29 -20.19
CA SER A 71 -2.35 11.63 -21.14
C SER A 71 -2.97 12.66 -22.08
#